data_AF-A0A3E0QWT9-F1
#
_entry.id   AF-A0A3E0QWT9-F1
#
_cell.length_a   1.000
_cell.length_b   1.000
_cell.length_c   1.000
_cell.angle_alpha   90.00
_cell.angle_beta   90.00
_cell.angle_gamma   90.00
#
_symmetry.space_group_name_H-M   'P 1'
#
loop_
_entity.id
_entity.type
_entity.pdbx_description
1 polymer ?
#
loop_
_entity_poly.entity_id
_entity_poly.type
_entity_poly.pdbx_seq_one_letter_code
_entity_poly.pdbx_strand_id
1 'polypeptide(L)'
;MSVLSQHIKRKHSWKTVCVSECLHNIGISIDSFYSTWTRKNPSAWKGVIRRNGFALRSRLSLMGKRPTVGSVRSKVAKLSDGPNTKYIVVVDGHMLLLNSNGETIVDTSPRKRDRRGVLMLYAVWPK
;
A
#
# COMPACT_ATOMS: atom_id res chain seq x y z
N MET A 1 3.22 12.35 -12.46
CA MET A 1 4.02 11.38 -13.24
C MET A 1 4.30 10.19 -12.36
N SER A 2 4.11 8.95 -12.83
CA SER A 2 4.47 7.77 -12.04
C SER A 2 5.99 7.64 -11.98
N VAL A 3 6.50 7.26 -10.82
CA VAL A 3 7.94 7.19 -10.54
C VAL A 3 8.61 5.98 -11.19
N LEU A 4 7.82 4.96 -11.57
CA LEU A 4 8.27 3.85 -12.42
C LEU A 4 7.27 3.64 -13.57
N SER A 5 7.75 3.66 -14.81
CA SER A 5 6.91 3.41 -15.99
C SER A 5 6.55 1.93 -16.17
N GLN A 6 7.44 1.02 -15.73
CA GLN A 6 7.27 -0.43 -15.91
C GLN A 6 7.77 -1.23 -14.70
N HIS A 7 7.28 -2.48 -14.59
CA HIS A 7 7.79 -3.43 -13.58
C HIS A 7 9.21 -3.86 -13.94
N ILE A 8 10.12 -3.78 -12.97
CA ILE A 8 11.48 -4.31 -13.13
C ILE A 8 11.47 -5.76 -12.64
N LYS A 9 11.42 -6.70 -13.58
CA LYS A 9 11.49 -8.15 -13.32
C LYS A 9 12.94 -8.61 -13.28
N ARG A 10 13.27 -9.42 -12.28
CA ARG A 10 14.57 -10.08 -12.14
C ARG A 10 14.37 -11.55 -11.85
N LYS A 11 15.46 -12.34 -11.93
CA LYS A 11 15.44 -13.81 -11.78
C LYS A 11 14.67 -14.31 -10.55
N HIS A 12 14.76 -13.59 -9.41
CA HIS A 12 14.13 -14.00 -8.14
C HIS A 12 13.36 -12.90 -7.41
N SER A 13 13.30 -11.69 -7.97
CA SER A 13 12.71 -10.52 -7.32
C SER A 13 12.10 -9.56 -8.32
N TRP A 14 11.05 -8.87 -7.89
CA TRP A 14 10.32 -7.92 -8.71
C TRP A 14 10.28 -6.58 -7.99
N LYS A 15 10.43 -5.50 -8.76
CA LYS A 15 10.15 -4.13 -8.30
C LYS A 15 8.91 -3.66 -9.07
N THR A 16 7.78 -3.74 -8.40
CA THR A 16 6.46 -3.44 -8.98
C THR A 16 6.15 -1.95 -8.92
N VAL A 17 5.42 -1.46 -9.92
CA VAL A 17 5.09 -0.04 -10.11
C VAL A 17 4.15 0.42 -9.00
N CYS A 18 3.03 -0.28 -8.82
CA CYS A 18 2.03 0.04 -7.79
C CYS A 18 2.63 0.13 -6.38
N VAL A 19 3.50 -0.81 -6.01
CA VAL A 19 4.14 -0.81 -4.69
C VAL A 19 5.14 0.34 -4.57
N SER A 20 5.98 0.55 -5.59
CA SER A 20 6.98 1.60 -5.56
C SER A 20 6.36 3.00 -5.53
N GLU A 21 5.26 3.21 -6.25
CA GLU A 21 4.50 4.47 -6.26
C GLU A 21 3.92 4.78 -4.88
N CYS A 22 3.34 3.78 -4.21
CA CYS A 22 2.85 3.93 -2.85
C CYS A 22 3.98 4.25 -1.86
N LEU A 23 5.13 3.57 -1.98
CA LEU A 23 6.29 3.83 -1.11
C LEU A 23 6.84 5.25 -1.32
N HIS A 24 6.93 5.69 -2.58
CA HIS A 24 7.32 7.06 -2.89
C HIS A 24 6.37 8.09 -2.28
N ASN A 25 5.06 7.88 -2.43
CA ASN A 25 4.05 8.76 -1.83
C ASN A 25 4.03 8.71 -0.30
N ILE A 26 4.57 7.67 0.33
CA ILE A 26 4.80 7.63 1.79
C ILE A 26 6.01 8.50 2.18
N GLY A 27 6.94 8.77 1.26
CA GLY A 27 8.17 9.52 1.49
C GLY A 27 9.44 8.68 1.36
N ILE A 28 9.34 7.44 0.85
CA ILE A 28 10.48 6.54 0.70
C ILE A 28 11.04 6.67 -0.70
N SER A 29 12.31 7.06 -0.82
CA SER A 29 12.99 7.14 -2.12
C SER A 29 13.04 5.77 -2.81
N ILE A 30 12.83 5.76 -4.13
CA ILE A 30 12.83 4.53 -4.93
C ILE A 30 14.21 3.86 -4.92
N ASP A 31 15.28 4.63 -4.79
CA ASP A 31 16.65 4.10 -4.79
C ASP A 31 17.02 3.45 -3.46
N SER A 32 16.23 3.67 -2.39
CA SER A 32 16.44 3.06 -1.08
C SER A 32 16.11 1.57 -1.03
N PHE A 33 15.50 1.00 -2.07
CA PHE A 33 15.15 -0.41 -2.12
C PHE A 33 15.32 -1.05 -3.49
N TYR A 34 15.84 -2.28 -3.46
CA TYR A 34 16.09 -3.07 -4.65
C TYR A 34 14.82 -3.78 -5.19
N SER A 35 13.96 -4.30 -4.31
CA SER A 35 12.78 -5.09 -4.68
C SER A 35 11.62 -4.87 -3.71
N THR A 36 10.41 -4.92 -4.24
CA THR A 36 9.15 -4.84 -3.46
C THR A 36 8.54 -6.23 -3.21
N TRP A 37 8.91 -7.21 -4.03
CA TRP A 37 8.48 -8.61 -3.95
C TRP A 37 9.65 -9.56 -4.25
N THR A 38 9.69 -10.70 -3.56
CA THR A 38 10.65 -11.78 -3.82
C THR A 38 9.96 -13.13 -3.70
N ARG A 39 10.51 -14.18 -4.32
CA ARG A 39 9.96 -15.55 -4.21
C ARG A 39 9.88 -16.05 -2.76
N LYS A 40 10.86 -15.69 -1.92
CA LYS A 40 10.92 -16.09 -0.50
C LYS A 40 10.04 -15.20 0.39
N ASN A 41 9.86 -13.93 0.02
CA ASN A 41 9.08 -12.96 0.77
C ASN A 41 8.25 -12.07 -0.18
N PRO A 42 6.98 -12.45 -0.44
CA PRO A 42 6.06 -11.65 -1.23
C PRO A 42 5.73 -10.28 -0.62
N SER A 43 5.96 -10.11 0.68
CA SER A 43 5.69 -8.87 1.44
C SER A 43 6.97 -8.10 1.80
N ALA A 44 8.01 -8.18 0.96
CA ALA A 44 9.30 -7.53 1.21
C ALA A 44 9.18 -6.01 1.44
N TRP A 45 8.19 -5.37 0.81
CA TRP A 45 7.83 -3.96 1.02
C TRP A 45 7.59 -3.59 2.49
N LYS A 46 7.07 -4.51 3.33
CA LYS A 46 6.87 -4.25 4.77
C LYS A 46 8.20 -3.98 5.48
N GLY A 47 9.27 -4.68 5.07
CA GLY A 47 10.61 -4.47 5.60
C GLY A 47 11.21 -3.14 5.13
N VAL A 48 10.94 -2.76 3.88
CA VAL A 48 11.36 -1.46 3.33
C VAL A 48 10.76 -0.30 4.15
N ILE A 49 9.45 -0.34 4.43
CA ILE A 49 8.77 0.70 5.22
C ILE A 49 9.42 0.84 6.60
N ARG A 50 9.61 -0.27 7.32
CA ARG A 50 10.15 -0.25 8.69
C ARG A 50 11.60 0.23 8.76
N ARG A 51 12.43 -0.10 7.76
CA ARG A 51 13.83 0.37 7.69
C ARG A 51 13.95 1.85 7.39
N ASN A 52 12.95 2.45 6.74
CA ASN A 52 12.91 3.88 6.42
C ASN A 52 12.22 4.72 7.50
N GLY A 53 12.17 4.26 8.75
CA GLY A 53 11.67 5.06 9.87
C GLY A 53 10.14 5.13 10.01
N PHE A 54 9.38 4.29 9.31
CA PHE A 54 7.92 4.28 9.44
C PHE A 54 7.41 3.13 10.31
N ALA A 55 6.34 3.39 11.06
CA ALA A 55 5.55 2.38 11.73
C ALA A 55 4.57 1.72 10.72
N LEU A 56 4.26 0.45 10.96
CA LEU A 56 3.32 -0.31 10.13
C LEU A 56 2.43 -1.18 11.02
N ARG A 57 1.13 -0.90 11.05
CA ARG A 57 0.15 -1.65 11.86
C ARG A 57 -1.03 -2.13 11.04
N SER A 58 -1.42 -3.38 11.24
CA SER A 58 -2.60 -3.95 10.56
C SER A 58 -3.89 -3.31 11.10
N ARG A 59 -4.83 -3.04 10.19
CA ARG A 59 -6.19 -2.56 10.51
C ARG A 59 -7.26 -3.45 9.88
N LEU A 60 -6.86 -4.57 9.27
CA LEU A 60 -7.78 -5.45 8.54
C LEU A 60 -8.92 -5.99 9.43
N SER A 61 -8.64 -6.29 10.70
CA SER A 61 -9.64 -6.78 11.66
C SER A 61 -10.80 -5.79 11.88
N LEU A 62 -10.55 -4.49 11.73
CA LEU A 62 -11.57 -3.44 11.89
C LEU A 62 -12.51 -3.35 10.68
N MET A 63 -12.17 -4.01 9.57
CA MET A 63 -12.91 -3.88 8.31
C MET A 63 -14.04 -4.89 8.15
N GLY A 64 -14.17 -5.86 9.06
CA GLY A 64 -15.18 -6.92 9.00
C GLY A 64 -14.86 -8.03 8.00
N LYS A 65 -15.84 -8.90 7.72
CA LYS A 65 -15.67 -10.05 6.81
C LYS A 65 -15.63 -9.60 5.35
N ARG A 66 -14.63 -10.07 4.60
CA ARG A 66 -14.46 -9.85 3.14
C ARG A 66 -14.59 -8.37 2.72
N PRO A 67 -13.76 -7.48 3.28
CA PRO A 67 -13.80 -6.07 2.92
C PRO A 67 -13.45 -5.87 1.44
N THR A 68 -14.06 -4.86 0.82
CA THR A 68 -13.75 -4.42 -0.54
C THR A 68 -13.08 -3.06 -0.49
N VAL A 69 -12.37 -2.66 -1.54
CA VAL A 69 -11.71 -1.35 -1.56
C VAL A 69 -12.72 -0.22 -1.33
N GLY A 70 -13.89 -0.27 -1.97
CA GLY A 70 -14.95 0.70 -1.75
C GLY A 70 -15.40 0.80 -0.29
N SER A 71 -15.60 -0.34 0.39
CA SER A 71 -16.00 -0.32 1.80
C SER A 71 -14.87 0.11 2.74
N VAL A 72 -13.62 -0.20 2.39
CA VAL A 72 -12.44 0.24 3.15
C VAL A 72 -12.29 1.76 3.12
N ARG A 73 -12.47 2.42 1.97
CA ARG A 73 -12.40 3.90 1.88
C ARG A 73 -13.32 4.57 2.91
N SER A 74 -14.59 4.17 2.96
CA SER A 74 -15.56 4.72 3.90
C SER A 74 -15.29 4.38 5.36
N LYS A 75 -14.61 3.26 5.65
CA LYS A 75 -14.26 2.86 7.03
C LYS A 75 -12.98 3.51 7.51
N VAL A 76 -11.99 3.66 6.64
CA VAL A 76 -10.72 4.34 6.93
C VAL A 76 -10.97 5.78 7.36
N ALA A 77 -11.90 6.48 6.69
CA ALA A 77 -12.33 7.83 7.06
C ALA A 77 -12.85 7.96 8.51
N LYS A 78 -13.21 6.83 9.14
CA LYS A 78 -13.73 6.77 10.53
C LYS A 78 -12.66 6.34 11.54
N LEU A 79 -11.45 6.03 11.09
CA LEU A 79 -10.36 5.61 11.98
C LEU A 79 -9.66 6.84 12.57
N SER A 80 -9.25 6.73 13.84
CA SER A 80 -8.56 7.79 14.58
C SER A 80 -7.05 7.52 14.72
N ASP A 81 -6.39 7.05 13.66
CA ASP A 81 -4.94 6.80 13.67
C ASP A 81 -4.08 8.07 13.52
N GLY A 82 -4.70 9.26 13.44
CA GLY A 82 -4.02 10.55 13.32
C GLY A 82 -3.88 11.08 11.89
N PRO A 83 -3.66 12.40 11.72
CA PRO A 83 -3.75 13.09 10.42
C PRO A 83 -2.62 12.73 9.45
N ASN A 84 -1.46 12.32 9.96
CA ASN A 84 -0.31 11.92 9.13
C ASN A 84 -0.33 10.45 8.72
N THR A 85 -1.38 9.71 9.09
CA THR A 85 -1.49 8.29 8.78
C THR A 85 -1.98 8.07 7.36
N LYS A 86 -1.26 7.21 6.63
CA LYS A 86 -1.66 6.69 5.32
C LYS A 86 -2.02 5.22 5.43
N TYR A 87 -2.88 4.75 4.54
CA TYR A 87 -3.36 3.38 4.55
C TYR A 87 -2.96 2.65 3.28
N ILE A 88 -2.15 1.61 3.43
CA ILE A 88 -1.83 0.66 2.36
C ILE A 88 -2.94 -0.37 2.29
N VAL A 89 -3.59 -0.45 1.13
CA VAL A 89 -4.57 -1.49 0.82
C VAL A 89 -3.97 -2.43 -0.22
N VAL A 90 -3.88 -3.72 0.13
CA VAL A 90 -3.42 -4.78 -0.77
C VAL A 90 -4.63 -5.57 -1.25
N VAL A 91 -4.76 -5.67 -2.55
CA VAL A 91 -5.72 -6.54 -3.24
C VAL A 91 -4.95 -7.54 -4.10
N ASP A 92 -5.64 -8.49 -4.72
CA ASP A 92 -4.96 -9.43 -5.59
C ASP A 92 -4.24 -8.71 -6.75
N GLY A 93 -2.94 -9.00 -6.91
CA GLY A 93 -2.06 -8.43 -7.93
C GLY A 93 -1.77 -6.91 -7.82
N HIS A 94 -2.29 -6.19 -6.82
CA HIS A 94 -2.21 -4.73 -6.81
C HIS A 94 -2.16 -4.11 -5.40
N MET A 95 -1.61 -2.90 -5.32
CA MET A 95 -1.51 -2.13 -4.08
C MET A 95 -1.90 -0.67 -4.35
N LEU A 96 -2.72 -0.12 -3.47
CA LEU A 96 -3.13 1.28 -3.51
C LEU A 96 -2.88 1.95 -2.15
N LEU A 97 -2.86 3.27 -2.16
CA LEU A 97 -2.61 4.10 -0.98
C LEU A 97 -3.78 5.04 -0.75
N LEU A 98 -4.30 5.07 0.47
CA LEU A 98 -5.31 6.02 0.91
C LEU A 98 -4.74 7.02 1.92
N ASN A 99 -5.30 8.23 1.97
CA ASN A 99 -5.05 9.18 3.05
C ASN A 99 -5.93 8.86 4.28
N SER A 100 -5.82 9.68 5.34
CA SER A 100 -6.63 9.57 6.56
C SER A 100 -8.13 9.72 6.33
N ASN A 101 -8.53 10.43 5.28
CA ASN A 101 -9.92 10.65 4.91
C ASN A 101 -10.49 9.50 4.05
N GLY A 102 -9.69 8.47 3.77
CA GLY A 102 -10.09 7.35 2.92
C GLY A 102 -10.06 7.67 1.41
N GLU A 103 -9.54 8.82 1.02
CA GLU A 103 -9.36 9.20 -0.38
C GLU A 103 -8.14 8.50 -0.97
N THR A 104 -8.20 8.17 -2.26
CA THR A 104 -7.11 7.45 -2.93
C THR A 104 -6.03 8.43 -3.38
N ILE A 105 -4.84 8.31 -2.79
CA ILE A 105 -3.65 9.07 -3.20
C ILE A 105 -3.00 8.37 -4.40
N VAL A 106 -2.89 7.03 -4.34
CA VAL A 106 -2.24 6.23 -5.38
C VAL A 106 -3.13 5.06 -5.74
N ASP A 107 -3.49 4.96 -7.02
CA ASP A 107 -4.02 3.75 -7.63
C ASP A 107 -3.61 3.71 -9.11
N THR A 108 -2.68 2.83 -9.45
CA THR A 108 -2.21 2.66 -10.83
C THR A 108 -3.15 1.81 -11.69
N SER A 109 -4.27 1.35 -11.13
CA SER A 109 -5.34 0.63 -11.82
C SER A 109 -6.71 1.04 -11.24
N PRO A 110 -7.11 2.32 -11.44
CA PRO A 110 -8.32 2.88 -10.85
C PRO A 110 -9.58 2.26 -11.46
N ARG A 111 -10.64 2.17 -10.65
CA ARG A 111 -11.94 1.62 -11.04
C ARG A 111 -13.07 2.54 -10.60
N LYS A 112 -14.06 2.75 -11.48
CA LYS A 112 -15.28 3.53 -11.17
C LYS A 112 -16.06 2.92 -9.99
N ARG A 113 -16.18 1.59 -9.96
CA ARG A 113 -16.76 0.84 -8.84
C ARG A 113 -15.79 -0.25 -8.40
N ASP A 114 -15.12 -0.03 -7.27
CA ASP A 114 -14.08 -0.93 -6.81
C ASP A 114 -14.59 -2.00 -5.84
N ARG A 115 -14.84 -3.19 -6.38
CA ARG A 115 -15.28 -4.39 -5.66
C ARG A 115 -14.14 -5.37 -5.37
N ARG A 116 -12.87 -5.01 -5.63
CA ARG A 116 -11.73 -5.88 -5.35
C ARG A 116 -11.69 -6.23 -3.86
N GLY A 117 -11.52 -7.51 -3.57
CA GLY A 117 -11.39 -8.00 -2.20
C GLY A 117 -10.07 -7.55 -1.59
N VAL A 118 -10.13 -6.97 -0.39
CA VAL A 118 -8.96 -6.51 0.34
C VAL A 118 -8.35 -7.67 1.10
N LEU A 119 -7.10 -7.97 0.77
CA LEU A 119 -6.30 -9.03 1.38
C LEU A 119 -5.55 -8.52 2.61
N MET A 120 -5.05 -7.28 2.56
CA MET A 120 -4.37 -6.65 3.69
C MET A 120 -4.69 -5.16 3.75
N LEU A 121 -4.79 -4.64 4.98
CA LEU A 121 -4.91 -3.22 5.26
C LEU A 121 -3.92 -2.85 6.35
N TYR A 122 -3.02 -1.90 6.06
CA TYR A 122 -2.05 -1.41 7.01
C TYR A 122 -2.09 0.11 7.12
N ALA A 123 -2.13 0.62 8.35
CA ALA A 123 -1.84 2.00 8.66
C ALA A 123 -0.32 2.22 8.74
N VAL A 124 0.15 3.34 8.19
CA VAL A 124 1.56 3.75 8.07
C VAL A 124 1.69 5.19 8.55
N TRP A 125 2.64 5.44 9.44
CA TRP A 125 2.98 6.78 9.92
C TRP A 125 4.48 6.88 10.25
N PRO A 126 5.09 8.07 10.19
CA PRO A 126 6.45 8.29 10.68
C PRO A 126 6.58 7.87 12.15
N LYS A 127 7.68 7.23 12.53
CA LYS A 127 7.98 6.94 13.93
C LYS A 127 8.34 8.20 14.71
#